data_AF-A0A0D2ULH8-F1
#
_entry.id   AF-A0A0D2ULH8-F1
#
_cell.length_a   1.000
_cell.length_b   1.000
_cell.length_c   1.000
_cell.angle_alpha   90.00
_cell.angle_beta   90.00
_cell.angle_gamma   90.00
#
_symmetry.space_group_name_H-M   'P 1'
#
loop_
_entity.id
_entity.type
_entity.pdbx_description
1 polymer ?
#
loop_
_entity_poly.entity_id
_entity_poly.type
_entity_poly.pdbx_seq_one_letter_code
_entity_poly.pdbx_strand_id
1 'polypeptide(L)' 'ELQKHGSPGIVMALVGNKADLQEKREVPVQDGIDYAEKNGMFFIETSAKTADNINQLFEEIAKRLPRPSPS' A
#
# COMPACT_ATOMS: atom_id res chain seq x y z
N GLU A 1 5.91 -14.86 2.65
CA GLU A 1 7.33 -14.43 2.68
C GLU A 1 7.62 -13.25 3.57
N LEU A 2 7.14 -12.03 3.27
CA LEU A 2 7.48 -10.83 4.06
C LEU A 2 6.99 -10.85 5.51
N GLN A 3 5.76 -11.32 5.78
CA GLN A 3 5.26 -11.49 7.15
C GLN A 3 6.00 -12.58 7.94
N LYS A 4 6.63 -13.54 7.28
CA LYS A 4 7.31 -14.67 7.94
C LYS A 4 8.78 -14.38 8.25
N HIS A 5 9.42 -13.49 7.50
CA HIS A 5 10.85 -13.15 7.63
C HIS A 5 11.10 -11.66 7.92
N GLY A 6 10.04 -10.90 8.17
CA GLY A 6 10.10 -9.46 8.37
C GLY A 6 10.60 -9.07 9.75
N SER A 7 11.41 -8.01 9.82
CA SER A 7 11.81 -7.40 11.09
C SER A 7 10.58 -6.87 11.86
N PRO A 8 10.60 -6.91 13.21
CA PRO A 8 9.57 -6.24 14.01
C PRO A 8 9.54 -4.75 13.63
N GLY A 9 8.41 -4.27 13.09
CA GLY A 9 8.25 -2.87 12.65
C GLY A 9 8.22 -2.65 11.14
N ILE A 10 8.15 -3.69 10.31
CA ILE A 10 7.89 -3.51 8.87
C ILE A 10 6.49 -2.94 8.64
N VAL A 11 6.43 -1.84 7.86
CA VAL A 11 5.20 -1.28 7.32
C VAL A 11 4.80 -2.08 6.08
N MET A 12 3.57 -2.57 6.04
CA MET A 12 3.04 -3.28 4.88
C MET A 12 1.92 -2.48 4.20
N ALA A 13 1.93 -2.51 2.88
CA ALA A 13 0.98 -1.82 2.02
C ALA A 13 0.47 -2.77 0.94
N LEU A 14 -0.82 -2.72 0.63
CA LEU A 14 -1.40 -3.31 -0.57
C LEU A 14 -1.61 -2.20 -1.60
N VAL A 15 -1.05 -2.37 -2.79
CA VAL A 15 -1.10 -1.35 -3.84
C VAL A 15 -1.86 -1.89 -5.06
N GLY A 16 -3.02 -1.32 -5.34
CA GLY A 16 -3.76 -1.54 -6.58
C GLY A 16 -3.17 -0.69 -7.70
N ASN A 17 -2.21 -1.21 -8.45
CA ASN A 17 -1.59 -0.47 -9.56
C ASN A 17 -2.44 -0.51 -10.84
N LYS A 18 -2.16 0.41 -11.78
CA LYS A 18 -2.88 0.60 -13.07
C LYS A 18 -4.30 1.14 -12.91
N ALA A 19 -4.51 2.00 -11.92
CA ALA A 19 -5.80 2.65 -11.68
C ALA A 19 -6.30 3.49 -12.87
N ASP A 20 -5.45 3.80 -13.86
CA ASP A 20 -5.85 4.46 -15.11
C ASP A 20 -6.73 3.57 -16.01
N LEU A 21 -6.71 2.24 -15.83
CA LEU A 21 -7.45 1.27 -16.65
C LEU A 21 -8.82 0.93 -16.05
N GLN A 22 -9.63 1.93 -15.67
CA GLN A 22 -10.93 1.70 -15.00
C GLN A 22 -11.89 0.81 -15.81
N GLU A 23 -11.93 0.95 -17.13
CA GLU A 23 -12.78 0.13 -18.01
C GLU A 23 -12.36 -1.35 -18.07
N LYS A 24 -11.13 -1.68 -17.65
CA LYS A 24 -10.59 -3.04 -17.57
C LYS A 24 -10.43 -3.50 -16.13
N ARG A 25 -11.17 -2.89 -15.19
CA ARG A 25 -11.11 -3.26 -13.78
C ARG A 25 -11.69 -4.67 -13.58
N GLU A 26 -10.85 -5.55 -13.07
CA GLU A 26 -11.26 -6.92 -12.67
C GLU A 26 -11.38 -7.07 -11.16
N VAL A 27 -10.70 -6.22 -10.38
CA VAL A 27 -10.72 -6.24 -8.92
C VAL A 27 -11.50 -5.02 -8.41
N PRO A 28 -12.63 -5.23 -7.71
CA PRO A 28 -13.34 -4.17 -7.02
C PRO A 28 -12.45 -3.47 -5.99
N VAL A 29 -12.62 -2.16 -5.84
CA VAL A 29 -11.89 -1.37 -4.84
C VAL A 29 -12.14 -1.92 -3.43
N GLN A 30 -13.38 -2.31 -3.14
CA GLN A 30 -13.78 -2.83 -1.83
C GLN A 30 -13.01 -4.10 -1.45
N ASP A 31 -12.81 -5.03 -2.39
CA ASP A 31 -12.07 -6.27 -2.12
C ASP A 31 -10.62 -5.99 -1.71
N GLY A 32 -10.00 -4.96 -2.31
CA GLY A 32 -8.67 -4.50 -1.94
C GLY A 32 -8.62 -3.89 -0.53
N ILE A 33 -9.63 -3.08 -0.18
CA ILE A 33 -9.78 -2.50 1.17
C ILE A 33 -9.95 -3.60 2.20
N ASP A 34 -10.92 -4.50 2.01
CA ASP A 34 -11.25 -5.58 2.93
C ASP A 34 -10.04 -6.51 3.15
N TYR A 35 -9.31 -6.83 2.08
CA TYR A 35 -8.12 -7.65 2.17
C TYR A 35 -7.00 -6.94 2.94
N ALA A 36 -6.78 -5.65 2.71
CA ALA A 36 -5.76 -4.90 3.42
C ALA A 36 -6.06 -4.80 4.92
N GLU A 37 -7.29 -4.45 5.28
CA GLU A 37 -7.75 -4.37 6.67
C GLU A 37 -7.59 -5.70 7.40
N LYS A 38 -8.03 -6.80 6.78
CA LYS A 38 -7.92 -8.16 7.35
C LYS A 38 -6.48 -8.58 7.63
N ASN A 39 -5.52 -8.03 6.90
CA ASN A 39 -4.10 -8.38 7.00
C ASN A 39 -3.26 -7.31 7.72
N GLY A 40 -3.88 -6.26 8.26
CA GLY A 40 -3.17 -5.17 8.94
C GLY A 40 -2.28 -4.36 8.00
N MET A 41 -2.68 -4.23 6.74
CA MET A 41 -2.02 -3.42 5.71
C MET A 41 -2.88 -2.18 5.42
N PHE A 42 -2.28 -1.12 4.88
CA PHE A 42 -3.06 -0.05 4.27
C PHE A 42 -3.23 -0.31 2.77
N PHE A 43 -4.32 0.15 2.19
CA PHE A 43 -4.61 0.04 0.76
C PHE A 43 -4.51 1.40 0.07
N ILE A 44 -3.96 1.42 -1.15
CA ILE A 44 -4.00 2.59 -2.04
C ILE A 44 -4.00 2.14 -3.50
N GLU A 45 -4.79 2.81 -4.34
CA GLU A 45 -4.73 2.63 -5.78
C GLU A 45 -3.78 3.64 -6.40
N THR A 46 -2.92 3.18 -7.31
CA THR A 46 -1.92 4.02 -7.98
C THR A 46 -1.92 3.75 -9.48
N SER A 47 -1.38 4.69 -10.25
CA SER A 47 -0.98 4.41 -11.63
C SER A 47 0.44 4.90 -11.85
N ALA A 48 1.35 3.94 -12.08
CA ALA A 48 2.71 4.26 -12.49
C ALA A 48 2.77 4.97 -13.86
N LYS A 49 1.73 4.82 -14.70
CA LYS A 49 1.67 5.39 -16.04
C LYS A 49 1.33 6.87 -16.02
N THR A 50 0.37 7.27 -15.19
CA THR A 50 -0.07 8.67 -15.04
C THR A 50 0.60 9.37 -13.86
N ALA A 51 1.40 8.64 -13.08
CA ALA A 51 1.98 9.05 -11.80
C ALA A 51 0.95 9.33 -10.70
N ASP A 52 -0.30 8.87 -10.87
CA ASP A 52 -1.36 9.04 -9.89
C ASP A 52 -1.03 8.29 -8.60
N ASN A 53 -1.15 9.01 -7.48
CA ASN A 53 -0.99 8.54 -6.10
C ASN A 53 0.38 7.93 -5.74
N ILE A 54 1.38 8.04 -6.62
CA ILE A 54 2.74 7.54 -6.34
C ILE A 54 3.38 8.28 -5.16
N ASN A 55 3.32 9.62 -5.15
CA ASN A 55 3.88 10.41 -4.05
C ASN A 55 3.15 10.14 -2.72
N GLN A 56 1.82 10.06 -2.78
CA GLN A 56 0.98 9.77 -1.62
C GLN A 56 1.33 8.40 -1.02
N LEU A 57 1.52 7.37 -1.86
CA LEU A 57 1.97 6.04 -1.40
C LEU A 57 3.26 6.13 -0.57
N PHE A 58 4.28 6.85 -1.07
CA PHE A 58 5.55 6.97 -0.37
C PHE A 58 5.46 7.83 0.89
N GLU A 59 4.70 8.93 0.86
CA GLU A 59 4.45 9.77 2.04
C GLU A 59 3.75 8.98 3.15
N GLU A 60 2.76 8.18 2.78
CA GLU A 60 2.01 7.34 3.71
C GLU A 60 2.87 6.22 4.32
N ILE A 61 3.78 5.64 3.55
CA ILE A 61 4.80 4.73 4.08
C ILE A 61 5.71 5.47 5.06
N ALA A 62 6.23 6.63 4.68
CA ALA A 62 7.17 7.41 5.50
C ALA A 62 6.57 7.80 6.86
N LYS A 63 5.29 8.19 6.90
CA LYS A 63 4.56 8.50 8.15
C LYS A 63 4.42 7.29 9.08
N ARG A 64 4.33 6.09 8.52
CA ARG A 64 4.15 4.83 9.27
C ARG A 64 5.46 4.18 9.69
N LEU A 65 6.59 4.60 9.11
CA LEU A 65 7.89 4.09 9.51
C LEU A 65 8.15 4.41 10.99
N PRO A 66 8.63 3.44 11.79
CA PRO A 66 9.01 3.69 13.17
C PRO A 66 10.10 4.77 13.21
N ARG A 67 9.91 5.79 14.05
CA ARG A 67 10.93 6.82 14.23
C ARG A 67 12.16 6.16 14.84
N PRO A 68 13.38 6.47 14.36
CA PRO A 68 14.58 6.02 15.03
C PRO A 68 14.53 6.52 16.48
N SER A 69 14.71 5.61 17.44
CA SER A 69 14.87 5.97 18.85
C SER A 69 16.07 6.91 18.95
N PRO A 70 15.93 8.09 19.59
CA PRO A 70 17.09 8.96 19.81
C PRO A 70 18.10 8.19 20.67
N SER A 71 19.34 8.12 20.18
CA SER A 71 20.50 7.57 20.90
C SER A 71 20.85 8.41 22.13
#